data_AF-A0A4Y8KJQ1-F1
#
_entry.id   AF-A0A4Y8KJQ1-F1
#
_cell.length_a   1.000
_cell.length_b   1.000
_cell.length_c   1.000
_cell.angle_alpha   90.00
_cell.angle_beta   90.00
_cell.angle_gamma   90.00
#
_symmetry.space_group_name_H-M   'P 1'
#
loop_
_entity.id
_entity.type
_entity.pdbx_description
1 polymer ?
#
loop_
_entity_poly.entity_id
_entity_poly.type
_entity_poly.pdbx_seq_one_letter_code
_entity_poly.pdbx_strand_id
1 'polypeptide(L)'
;MIATDGGRAERLAKWIREMSLADQVLITGSTVVLEEISERRPDLPYAFDGAELREAATPAEAVTKARQLARLYADQPEHIGPDGVDEHWRISNLSRVMADRIEAHYPVQED
;
A
#
# COMPACT_ATOMS: atom_id res chain seq x y z
N MET A 1 -24.78 -12.98 -3.66
CA MET A 1 -24.03 -12.94 -2.39
C MET A 1 -22.94 -11.91 -2.57
N ILE A 2 -23.11 -10.73 -1.99
CA ILE A 2 -22.02 -9.75 -1.89
C ILE A 2 -21.12 -10.29 -0.80
N ALA A 3 -19.89 -10.66 -1.15
CA ALA A 3 -18.89 -10.99 -0.15
C ALA A 3 -18.74 -9.75 0.74
N THR A 4 -19.10 -9.88 2.01
CA THR A 4 -18.83 -8.86 3.00
C THR A 4 -17.32 -8.83 3.22
N ASP A 5 -16.61 -7.90 2.58
CA ASP A 5 -15.26 -7.45 2.98
C ASP A 5 -15.26 -6.73 4.34
N GLY A 6 -16.24 -7.04 5.19
CA GLY A 6 -16.53 -6.41 6.47
C GLY A 6 -15.37 -6.55 7.44
N GLY A 7 -14.42 -5.62 7.36
CA GLY A 7 -13.46 -5.33 8.42
C GLY A 7 -11.98 -5.49 8.08
N ARG A 8 -11.53 -5.85 6.86
CA ARG A 8 -10.06 -5.84 6.58
C ARG A 8 -9.50 -4.41 6.59
N ALA A 9 -10.24 -3.45 6.05
CA ALA A 9 -9.87 -2.03 6.09
C ALA A 9 -9.80 -1.46 7.52
N GLU A 10 -10.63 -2.00 8.43
CA GLU A 10 -10.69 -1.60 9.84
C GLU A 10 -9.54 -2.19 10.69
N ARG A 11 -8.87 -3.23 10.19
CA ARG A 11 -7.77 -3.90 10.90
C ARG A 11 -6.44 -3.19 10.65
N LEU A 12 -6.23 -2.13 11.42
CA LEU A 12 -4.93 -1.47 11.50
C LEU A 12 -4.03 -2.22 12.47
N ALA A 13 -2.80 -2.53 12.02
CA ALA A 13 -1.76 -3.01 12.91
C ALA A 13 -1.58 -2.06 14.11
N LYS A 14 -1.20 -2.60 15.27
CA LYS A 14 -1.09 -1.82 16.52
C LYS A 14 -0.16 -0.62 16.35
N TRP A 15 0.97 -0.79 15.67
CA TRP A 15 1.94 0.27 15.43
C TRP A 15 1.36 1.39 14.55
N ILE A 16 0.47 1.11 13.60
CA ILE A 16 -0.22 2.15 12.82
C ILE A 16 -1.10 3.00 13.74
N ARG A 17 -1.83 2.37 14.67
CA ARG A 17 -2.70 3.08 15.62
C ARG A 17 -1.94 3.97 16.60
N GLU A 18 -0.64 3.77 16.75
CA GLU A 18 0.26 4.60 17.56
C GLU A 18 0.82 5.82 16.78
N MET A 19 0.67 5.84 15.44
CA MET A 19 1.05 6.99 14.60
C MET A 19 0.01 8.12 14.68
N SER A 20 0.32 9.27 14.07
CA SER A 20 -0.63 10.39 14.02
C SER A 20 -1.87 10.03 13.19
N LEU A 21 -3.02 10.64 13.48
CA LEU A 21 -4.26 10.39 12.72
C LEU A 21 -4.07 10.64 11.21
N ALA A 22 -3.29 11.66 10.84
CA ALA A 22 -3.00 11.94 9.44
C ALA A 22 -2.28 10.78 8.76
N ASP A 23 -1.35 10.12 9.46
CA ASP A 23 -0.60 8.99 8.92
C ASP A 23 -1.44 7.71 8.89
N GLN A 24 -2.29 7.51 9.90
CA GLN A 24 -3.28 6.43 9.90
C GLN A 24 -4.18 6.53 8.67
N VAL A 25 -4.70 7.73 8.37
CA VAL A 25 -5.55 7.98 7.19
C VAL A 25 -4.76 7.81 5.90
N LEU A 26 -3.53 8.33 5.82
CA LEU A 26 -2.67 8.18 4.65
C LEU A 26 -2.41 6.70 4.33
N ILE A 27 -1.98 5.92 5.33
CA ILE A 27 -1.69 4.49 5.15
C ILE A 27 -2.95 3.75 4.73
N THR A 28 -4.06 3.95 5.46
CA THR A 28 -5.32 3.26 5.18
C THR A 28 -5.84 3.62 3.78
N GLY A 29 -5.94 4.91 3.45
CA GLY A 29 -6.39 5.37 2.14
C GLY A 29 -5.50 4.87 1.01
N SER A 30 -4.17 4.88 1.20
CA SER A 30 -3.25 4.33 0.20
C SER A 30 -3.48 2.83 -0.02
N THR A 31 -3.63 2.04 1.05
CA THR A 31 -3.87 0.60 0.93
C THR A 31 -5.22 0.27 0.29
N VAL A 32 -6.28 1.04 0.57
CA VAL A 32 -7.59 0.88 -0.08
C VAL A 32 -7.50 1.16 -1.57
N VAL A 33 -6.83 2.24 -1.99
CA VAL A 33 -6.63 2.52 -3.42
C VAL A 33 -5.85 1.40 -4.10
N LEU A 34 -4.84 0.84 -3.43
CA LEU A 34 -4.07 -0.30 -3.95
C LEU A 34 -4.95 -1.55 -4.10
N GLU A 35 -5.79 -1.86 -3.10
CA GLU A 35 -6.76 -2.97 -3.18
C GLU A 35 -7.74 -2.78 -4.35
N GLU A 36 -8.34 -1.60 -4.50
CA GLU A 36 -9.27 -1.30 -5.60
C GLU A 36 -8.61 -1.47 -6.98
N ILE A 37 -7.33 -1.11 -7.12
CA ILE A 37 -6.58 -1.34 -8.35
C ILE A 37 -6.38 -2.85 -8.56
N SER A 38 -5.93 -3.59 -7.53
CA SER A 38 -5.68 -5.03 -7.61
C SER A 38 -6.93 -5.82 -7.98
N GLU A 39 -8.07 -5.48 -7.39
CA GLU A 39 -9.37 -6.11 -7.68
C GLU A 39 -9.85 -5.85 -9.10
N ARG A 40 -9.65 -4.62 -9.61
CA ARG A 40 -10.05 -4.23 -10.96
C ARG A 40 -9.07 -4.73 -12.04
N ARG A 41 -7.81 -4.96 -11.68
CA ARG A 41 -6.71 -5.31 -12.60
C ARG A 41 -6.15 -6.71 -12.28
N PRO A 42 -6.85 -7.79 -12.68
CA PRO A 42 -6.31 -9.15 -12.54
C PRO A 42 -5.08 -9.42 -13.44
N ASP A 43 -4.78 -8.49 -14.37
CA ASP A 43 -3.68 -8.53 -15.33
C ASP A 43 -2.41 -7.81 -14.84
N LEU A 44 -2.34 -7.41 -13.57
CA LEU A 44 -1.17 -6.73 -13.01
C LEU A 44 0.12 -7.57 -13.20
N PRO A 45 1.24 -6.96 -13.63
CA PRO A 45 2.52 -7.66 -13.82
C PRO A 45 3.02 -8.35 -12.54
N TYR A 46 2.73 -7.75 -11.39
CA TYR A 46 3.04 -8.30 -10.07
C TYR A 46 1.82 -8.19 -9.18
N ALA A 47 1.19 -9.33 -8.87
CA ALA A 47 0.07 -9.37 -7.93
C ALA A 47 0.50 -8.89 -6.53
N PHE A 48 -0.39 -8.19 -5.85
CA PHE A 48 -0.21 -7.73 -4.47
C PHE A 48 -1.54 -7.65 -3.74
N ASP A 49 -1.51 -7.72 -2.40
CA ASP A 49 -2.64 -7.43 -1.51
C ASP A 49 -2.30 -6.14 -0.73
N GLY A 50 -3.05 -5.06 -1.00
CA GLY A 50 -2.86 -3.79 -0.30
C GLY A 50 -3.14 -3.89 1.20
N ALA A 51 -4.02 -4.80 1.64
CA ALA A 51 -4.30 -5.03 3.05
C ALA A 51 -3.07 -5.54 3.81
N GLU A 52 -2.26 -6.40 3.19
CA GLU A 52 -1.06 -6.96 3.83
C GLU A 52 -0.07 -5.88 4.29
N LEU A 53 -0.05 -4.74 3.62
CA LEU A 53 0.81 -3.62 3.97
C LEU A 53 0.40 -2.96 5.30
N ARG A 54 -0.91 -2.82 5.56
CA ARG A 54 -1.44 -2.26 6.82
C ARG A 54 -1.65 -3.32 7.92
N GLU A 55 -1.73 -4.59 7.55
CA GLU A 55 -1.87 -5.73 8.46
C GLU A 55 -0.51 -6.33 8.87
N ALA A 56 0.61 -5.87 8.28
CA ALA A 56 1.96 -6.34 8.57
C ALA A 56 2.28 -6.33 10.07
N ALA A 57 2.94 -7.40 10.53
CA ALA A 57 3.19 -7.60 11.96
C ALA A 57 4.14 -6.54 12.54
N THR A 58 5.05 -6.03 11.70
CA THR A 58 6.04 -5.02 12.09
C THR A 58 6.12 -3.86 11.09
N PRO A 59 6.50 -2.66 11.54
CA PRO A 59 6.78 -1.54 10.63
C PRO A 59 7.84 -1.89 9.57
N ALA A 60 8.89 -2.62 9.95
CA ALA A 60 9.97 -3.01 9.06
C ALA A 60 9.50 -3.93 7.91
N GLU A 61 8.61 -4.88 8.22
CA GLU A 61 7.98 -5.73 7.21
C GLU A 61 7.11 -4.91 6.25
N ALA A 62 6.28 -4.00 6.79
CA ALA A 62 5.44 -3.11 5.99
C ALA A 62 6.26 -2.26 5.02
N VAL A 63 7.33 -1.64 5.53
CA VAL A 63 8.29 -0.85 4.76
C VAL A 63 8.92 -1.71 3.67
N THR A 64 9.43 -2.89 4.01
CA THR A 64 10.10 -3.78 3.04
C THR A 64 9.17 -4.15 1.88
N LYS A 65 7.94 -4.58 2.20
CA LYS A 65 6.93 -4.92 1.18
C LYS A 65 6.56 -3.71 0.33
N ALA A 66 6.37 -2.54 0.95
CA ALA A 66 6.03 -1.31 0.26
C ALA A 66 7.15 -0.81 -0.66
N ARG A 67 8.42 -0.86 -0.20
CA ARG A 67 9.60 -0.54 -1.00
C ARG A 67 9.75 -1.50 -2.18
N GLN A 68 9.54 -2.79 -1.95
CA GLN A 68 9.57 -3.79 -3.02
C GLN A 68 8.51 -3.50 -4.08
N LEU A 69 7.26 -3.28 -3.67
CA LEU A 69 6.17 -2.96 -4.58
C LEU A 69 6.45 -1.66 -5.36
N ALA A 70 6.95 -0.63 -4.67
CA ALA A 70 7.35 0.62 -5.30
C ALA A 70 8.39 0.41 -6.41
N ARG A 71 9.41 -0.40 -6.16
CA ARG A 71 10.47 -0.73 -7.13
C ARG A 71 9.95 -1.55 -8.30
N LEU A 72 9.12 -2.56 -8.05
CA LEU A 72 8.55 -3.41 -9.11
C LEU A 72 7.73 -2.62 -10.14
N TYR A 73 7.04 -1.57 -9.69
CA TYR A 73 6.18 -0.74 -10.52
C TYR A 73 6.82 0.55 -11.06
N ALA A 74 8.02 0.92 -10.60
CA ALA A 74 8.65 2.21 -10.95
C ALA A 74 8.94 2.37 -12.44
N ASP A 75 9.33 1.28 -13.11
CA ASP A 75 9.75 1.29 -14.52
C ASP A 75 8.79 0.51 -15.43
N GLN A 76 7.57 0.22 -14.97
CA GLN A 76 6.58 -0.47 -15.80
C GLN A 76 6.07 0.46 -16.90
N PRO A 77 5.75 -0.07 -18.10
CA PRO A 77 5.11 0.73 -19.14
C PRO A 77 3.82 1.37 -18.63
N GLU A 78 3.56 2.62 -19.01
CA GLU A 78 2.38 3.37 -18.58
C GLU A 78 1.08 2.57 -18.78
N HIS A 79 0.22 2.58 -17.77
CA HIS A 79 -1.14 2.07 -17.88
C HIS A 79 -2.14 3.10 -17.38
N ILE A 80 -2.83 3.75 -18.32
CA ILE A 80 -3.81 4.77 -17.99
C ILE A 80 -5.08 4.15 -17.40
N GLY A 81 -5.35 4.50 -16.13
CA GLY A 81 -6.56 4.11 -15.43
C GLY A 81 -7.81 4.89 -15.89
N PRO A 82 -9.00 4.52 -15.38
CA PRO A 82 -10.28 5.13 -15.75
C PRO A 82 -10.36 6.63 -15.47
N ASP A 83 -9.56 7.12 -14.52
CA ASP A 83 -9.48 8.53 -14.14
C ASP A 83 -8.37 9.29 -14.89
N GLY A 84 -7.75 8.66 -15.90
CA GLY A 84 -6.73 9.27 -16.74
C GLY A 84 -5.34 9.32 -16.11
N VAL A 85 -5.13 8.69 -14.96
CA VAL A 85 -3.85 8.64 -14.26
C VAL A 85 -3.18 7.28 -14.49
N ASP A 86 -1.86 7.29 -14.67
CA ASP A 86 -1.08 6.06 -14.76
C ASP A 86 -1.15 5.25 -13.45
N GLU A 87 -1.72 4.05 -13.54
CA GLU A 87 -1.89 3.14 -12.42
C GLU A 87 -0.58 2.52 -11.95
N HIS A 88 0.38 2.28 -12.85
CA HIS A 88 1.68 1.76 -12.45
C HIS A 88 2.47 2.81 -11.66
N TRP A 89 2.50 4.05 -12.16
CA TRP A 89 3.03 5.19 -11.41
C TRP A 89 2.32 5.40 -10.07
N ARG A 90 0.99 5.25 -10.03
CA ARG A 90 0.19 5.37 -8.79
C ARG A 90 0.57 4.30 -7.78
N ILE A 91 0.63 3.03 -8.19
CA ILE A 91 1.07 1.91 -7.33
C ILE A 91 2.45 2.23 -6.77
N SER A 92 3.40 2.57 -7.66
CA SER A 92 4.78 2.85 -7.27
C SER A 92 4.86 3.97 -6.22
N ASN A 93 4.17 5.10 -6.46
CA ASN A 93 4.25 6.26 -5.58
C ASN A 93 3.51 6.08 -4.27
N LEU A 94 2.31 5.49 -4.27
CA LEU A 94 1.60 5.25 -3.03
C LEU A 94 2.39 4.31 -2.12
N SER A 95 2.96 3.24 -2.67
CA SER A 95 3.80 2.33 -1.90
C SER A 95 5.07 3.01 -1.38
N ARG A 96 5.71 3.88 -2.19
CA ARG A 96 6.89 4.65 -1.76
C ARG A 96 6.57 5.63 -0.64
N VAL A 97 5.53 6.45 -0.80
CA VAL A 97 5.12 7.46 0.19
C VAL A 97 4.73 6.80 1.50
N MET A 98 4.03 5.67 1.44
CA MET A 98 3.70 4.91 2.63
C MET A 98 4.96 4.40 3.34
N ALA A 99 5.93 3.84 2.62
CA ALA A 99 7.21 3.42 3.20
C ALA A 99 7.95 4.58 3.87
N ASP A 100 8.08 5.72 3.17
CA ASP A 100 8.71 6.94 3.69
C ASP A 100 8.04 7.40 5.00
N ARG A 101 6.71 7.29 5.07
CA ARG A 101 5.94 7.70 6.25
C ARG A 101 6.14 6.76 7.43
N ILE A 102 6.17 5.46 7.18
CA ILE A 102 6.39 4.47 8.23
C ILE A 102 7.81 4.61 8.79
N GLU A 103 8.82 4.74 7.92
CA GLU A 103 10.23 4.93 8.31
C GLU A 103 10.46 6.21 9.12
N ALA A 104 9.74 7.30 8.82
CA ALA A 104 9.83 8.54 9.58
C ALA A 104 9.43 8.37 11.06
N HIS A 105 8.53 7.42 11.36
CA HIS A 105 8.10 7.09 12.73
C HIS A 105 8.91 5.93 13.33
N TYR A 106 9.26 4.95 12.50
CA TYR A 106 9.93 3.72 12.87
C TYR A 106 11.14 3.52 11.96
N PRO A 107 12.28 4.20 12.23
CA PRO A 107 13.47 4.05 11.40
C PRO A 107 13.89 2.58 11.34
N VAL A 108 13.87 2.02 10.15
CA VAL A 108 14.33 0.65 9.89
C VAL A 108 15.81 0.75 9.55
N GLN A 109 16.67 0.05 10.30
CA GLN A 109 18.07 -0.10 9.91
C GLN A 109 18.13 -1.10 8.75
N GLU A 110 18.62 -0.67 7.59
CA GLU A 110 19.02 -1.59 6.53
C GLU A 110 20.33 -2.25 6.99
N ASP A 111 20.33 -3.58 7.15
CA ASP A 111 21.53 -4.40 7.40
C ASP A 111 22.42 -4.48 6.14
#